data_AF-A0A6N2E3Q1-F1
#
_entry.id   AF-A0A6N2E3Q1-F1
#
_cell.length_a   1.000
_cell.length_b   1.000
_cell.length_c   1.000
_cell.angle_alpha   90.00
_cell.angle_beta   90.00
_cell.angle_gamma   90.00
#
_symmetry.space_group_name_H-M   'P 1'
#
loop_
_entity.id
_entity.type
_entity.pdbx_description
1 polymer ?
#
loop_
_entity_poly.entity_id
_entity_poly.type
_entity_poly.pdbx_seq_one_letter_code
_entity_poly.pdbx_strand_id
1 'polypeptide(L)'
;MQYTEVTLSKLISYINQGKTPGRKYLEDFIYFKIQSGSPQFRVYANAKFSHAPNVVAWLKSYLEKTPSHGVTAFKVVGPAAIAGRKDTIVIYCSTREAAAALGNELAKLSGHFNPELPAMTTPVKAGIGVATGAEPVWQATGLGQKPKGYSEKAQSFGTIRSELIAMAVLNYNANRHVFGEGFDVFATFVAAAFRGYGLDPERPGD
;
A
#
# COMPACT_ATOMS: atom_id res chain seq x y z
N MET A 1 3.93 -15.03 7.87
CA MET A 1 5.10 -14.19 8.18
C MET A 1 4.81 -13.56 9.53
N GLN A 2 5.59 -13.87 10.55
CA GLN A 2 5.42 -13.33 11.90
C GLN A 2 5.96 -11.88 11.86
N TYR A 3 5.08 -10.88 11.91
CA TYR A 3 5.54 -9.49 11.95
C TYR A 3 6.33 -9.29 13.23
N THR A 4 7.55 -8.78 13.12
CA THR A 4 8.24 -8.31 14.32
C THR A 4 7.68 -6.93 14.62
N GLU A 5 6.71 -6.87 15.53
CA GLU A 5 6.25 -5.60 16.06
C GLU A 5 7.41 -4.97 16.83
N VAL A 6 7.99 -3.92 16.24
CA VAL A 6 9.03 -3.12 16.87
C VAL A 6 8.46 -1.77 17.15
N THR A 7 8.34 -1.49 18.44
CA THR A 7 8.00 -0.17 18.92
C THR A 7 9.14 0.79 18.60
N LEU A 8 8.80 2.04 18.32
CA LEU A 8 9.77 3.13 18.16
C LEU A 8 10.75 3.17 19.35
N SER A 9 10.27 2.91 20.56
CA SER A 9 11.11 2.85 21.78
C SER A 9 12.21 1.79 21.71
N LYS A 10 11.93 0.62 21.13
CA LYS A 10 12.92 -0.45 20.96
C LYS A 10 13.96 -0.10 19.90
N LEU A 11 13.55 0.60 18.83
CA LEU A 11 14.46 1.09 17.79
C LEU A 11 15.39 2.20 18.32
N ILE A 12 14.86 3.15 19.08
CA ILE A 12 15.63 4.19 19.78
C ILE A 12 16.63 3.56 20.76
N SER A 13 16.21 2.51 21.49
CA SER A 13 17.08 1.79 22.42
C SER A 13 18.29 1.17 21.73
N TYR A 14 18.12 0.58 20.53
CA TYR A 14 19.26 0.05 19.75
C TYR A 14 20.25 1.17 19.36
N ILE A 15 19.74 2.29 18.86
CA ILE A 15 20.54 3.45 18.46
C ILE A 15 21.33 4.00 19.65
N ASN A 16 20.67 4.23 20.77
CA ASN A 16 21.29 4.77 21.99
C ASN A 16 22.35 3.83 22.58
N GLN A 17 22.24 2.52 22.33
CA GLN A 17 23.21 1.52 22.76
C GLN A 17 24.35 1.30 21.75
N GLY A 18 24.37 2.04 20.62
CA GLY A 18 25.33 1.81 19.54
C GLY A 18 25.18 0.43 18.88
N LYS A 19 24.03 -0.22 19.06
CA LYS A 19 23.74 -1.55 18.50
C LYS A 19 23.09 -1.42 17.14
N THR A 20 23.59 -2.19 16.17
CA THR A 20 22.91 -2.31 14.88
C THR A 20 21.59 -3.06 15.08
N PRO A 21 20.45 -2.49 14.64
CA PRO A 21 19.20 -3.25 14.58
C PRO A 21 19.41 -4.52 13.75
N GLY A 22 18.85 -5.65 14.18
CA GLY A 22 18.91 -6.88 13.40
C GLY A 22 18.47 -6.69 11.94
N ARG A 23 19.09 -7.43 11.01
CA ARG A 23 18.94 -7.30 9.55
C ARG A 23 17.51 -7.09 9.05
N LYS A 24 16.53 -7.77 9.65
CA LYS A 24 15.10 -7.64 9.34
C LYS A 24 14.56 -6.20 9.45
N TYR A 25 15.11 -5.35 10.32
CA TYR A 25 14.69 -3.94 10.45
C TYR A 25 15.27 -3.03 9.38
N LEU A 26 16.33 -3.50 8.71
CA LEU A 26 16.95 -2.79 7.60
C LEU A 26 16.27 -3.14 6.28
N GLU A 27 15.77 -4.36 6.15
CA GLU A 27 15.24 -4.93 4.91
C GLU A 27 13.69 -4.92 4.81
N ASP A 28 12.97 -4.76 5.92
CA ASP A 28 11.50 -4.77 5.96
C ASP A 28 10.91 -3.43 6.43
N PHE A 29 9.58 -3.33 6.48
CA PHE A 29 8.86 -2.19 7.01
C PHE A 29 8.91 -2.09 8.54
N ILE A 30 9.05 -0.86 9.02
CA ILE A 30 8.83 -0.47 10.41
C ILE A 30 7.41 0.10 10.50
N TYR A 31 6.61 -0.43 11.42
CA TYR A 31 5.18 -0.11 11.57
C TYR A 31 4.93 0.82 12.75
N PHE A 32 4.07 1.81 12.55
CA PHE A 32 3.68 2.82 13.54
C PHE A 32 2.16 2.89 13.62
N LYS A 33 1.60 2.49 14.76
CA LYS A 33 0.17 2.62 15.04
C LYS A 33 -0.11 4.02 15.59
N ILE A 34 -1.11 4.71 15.03
CA ILE A 34 -1.51 6.05 15.46
C ILE A 34 -2.77 5.98 16.33
N GLN A 35 -3.82 5.37 15.81
CA GLN A 35 -5.11 5.24 16.51
C GLN A 35 -5.80 3.92 16.16
N SER A 36 -6.83 3.59 16.93
CA SER A 36 -7.69 2.44 16.66
C SER A 36 -8.61 2.72 15.45
N GLY A 37 -8.86 1.71 14.64
CA GLY A 37 -9.73 1.81 13.47
C GLY A 37 -9.38 0.76 12.41
N SER A 38 -10.34 0.41 11.56
CA SER A 38 -10.06 -0.42 10.39
C SER A 38 -9.63 0.49 9.24
N PRO A 39 -8.42 0.33 8.69
CA PRO A 39 -8.05 1.07 7.49
C PRO A 39 -8.95 0.64 6.32
N GLN A 40 -9.33 1.60 5.50
CA GLN A 40 -10.11 1.38 4.27
C GLN A 40 -9.35 1.86 3.04
N PHE A 41 -8.38 2.77 3.22
CA PHE A 41 -7.57 3.32 2.14
C PHE A 41 -6.11 3.44 2.59
N ARG A 42 -5.23 3.55 1.62
CA ARG A 42 -3.80 3.79 1.79
C ARG A 42 -3.36 4.99 0.96
N VAL A 43 -2.38 5.71 1.48
CA VAL A 43 -1.56 6.66 0.72
C VAL A 43 -0.16 6.07 0.60
N TYR A 44 0.31 5.93 -0.63
CA TYR A 44 1.65 5.52 -0.98
C TYR A 44 2.49 6.76 -1.26
N ALA A 45 3.67 6.84 -0.63
CA ALA A 45 4.63 7.89 -0.90
C ALA A 45 6.01 7.25 -1.15
N ASN A 46 6.56 7.48 -2.34
CA ASN A 46 7.88 7.02 -2.76
C ASN A 46 8.95 8.05 -2.38
N ALA A 47 9.17 8.24 -1.09
CA ALA A 47 10.15 9.18 -0.56
C ALA A 47 11.58 8.79 -0.97
N LYS A 48 12.34 9.76 -1.46
CA LYS A 48 13.79 9.65 -1.65
C LYS A 48 14.44 9.27 -0.33
N PHE A 49 15.48 8.44 -0.39
CA PHE A 49 16.19 8.00 0.81
C PHE A 49 16.62 9.15 1.73
N SER A 50 17.20 10.20 1.15
CA SER A 50 17.65 11.40 1.87
C SER A 50 16.52 12.23 2.47
N HIS A 51 15.28 12.08 1.98
CA HIS A 51 14.12 12.86 2.41
C HIS A 51 13.11 12.06 3.23
N ALA A 52 13.21 10.73 3.31
CA ALA A 52 12.29 9.90 4.09
C ALA A 52 12.18 10.35 5.56
N PRO A 53 13.26 10.71 6.28
CA PRO A 53 13.14 11.27 7.63
C PRO A 53 12.33 12.57 7.68
N ASN A 54 12.51 13.46 6.69
CA ASN A 54 11.81 14.74 6.63
C ASN A 54 10.31 14.55 6.35
N VAL A 55 9.95 13.58 5.50
CA VAL A 55 8.54 13.22 5.24
C VAL A 55 7.87 12.67 6.50
N VAL A 56 8.58 11.83 7.27
CA VAL A 56 8.05 11.30 8.54
C VAL A 56 7.90 12.40 9.59
N ALA A 57 8.87 13.31 9.70
CA ALA A 57 8.78 14.46 10.60
C ALA A 57 7.62 15.40 10.22
N TRP A 58 7.44 15.64 8.92
CA TRP A 58 6.30 16.39 8.41
C TRP A 58 4.97 15.67 8.73
N LEU A 59 4.88 14.36 8.52
CA LEU A 59 3.68 13.57 8.82
C LEU A 59 3.33 13.67 10.31
N LYS A 60 4.31 13.57 11.21
CA LYS A 60 4.10 13.80 12.64
C LYS A 60 3.49 15.17 12.91
N SER A 61 4.04 16.24 12.30
CA SER A 61 3.49 17.59 12.47
C SER A 61 2.08 17.73 11.90
N TYR A 62 1.78 17.07 10.78
CA TYR A 62 0.44 17.02 10.21
C TYR A 62 -0.56 16.36 11.18
N LEU A 63 -0.20 15.20 11.76
CA LEU A 63 -1.03 14.50 12.74
C LEU A 63 -1.31 15.37 13.98
N GLU A 64 -0.31 16.09 14.48
CA GLU A 64 -0.46 16.99 15.63
C GLU A 64 -1.35 18.20 15.34
N LYS A 65 -1.33 18.71 14.10
CA LYS A 65 -2.08 19.92 13.69
C LYS A 65 -3.48 19.62 13.15
N THR A 66 -3.80 18.36 12.86
CA THR A 66 -5.07 17.97 12.23
C THR A 66 -5.74 16.87 13.05
N PRO A 67 -6.53 17.22 14.09
CA PRO A 67 -7.17 16.25 14.99
C PRO A 67 -8.04 15.20 14.27
N SER A 68 -8.66 15.57 13.15
CA SER A 68 -9.52 14.69 12.35
C SER A 68 -8.80 14.13 11.10
N HIS A 69 -7.50 13.84 11.20
CA HIS A 69 -6.66 13.42 10.07
C HIS A 69 -7.05 12.08 9.41
N GLY A 70 -7.82 11.22 10.08
CA GLY A 70 -8.25 9.92 9.56
C GLY A 70 -7.14 8.86 9.37
N VAL A 71 -5.86 9.21 9.55
CA VAL A 71 -4.73 8.26 9.59
C VAL A 71 -4.87 7.29 10.77
N THR A 72 -4.78 5.98 10.53
CA THR A 72 -4.86 4.93 11.55
C THR A 72 -3.49 4.34 11.90
N ALA A 73 -2.63 4.21 10.90
CA ALA A 73 -1.26 3.70 11.03
C ALA A 73 -0.42 4.21 9.86
N PHE A 74 0.89 4.05 9.96
CA PHE A 74 1.77 4.14 8.80
C PHE A 74 2.93 3.16 8.95
N LYS A 75 3.63 2.91 7.85
CA LYS A 75 4.86 2.13 7.85
C LYS A 75 5.89 2.75 6.93
N VAL A 76 7.16 2.58 7.27
CA VAL A 76 8.31 3.11 6.55
C VAL A 76 9.25 1.96 6.27
N VAL A 77 9.71 1.84 5.02
CA VAL A 77 10.68 0.83 4.64
C VAL A 77 12.01 1.05 5.38
N GLY A 78 12.65 -0.04 5.80
CA GLY A 78 14.01 0.01 6.32
C GLY A 78 15.01 0.54 5.29
N PRO A 79 16.13 1.11 5.76
CA PRO A 79 17.09 1.81 4.90
C PRO A 79 17.75 0.92 3.83
N ALA A 80 17.87 -0.39 4.04
CA ALA A 80 18.49 -1.28 3.05
C ALA A 80 17.54 -1.61 1.88
N ALA A 81 16.22 -1.53 2.09
CA ALA A 81 15.23 -1.87 1.06
C ALA A 81 14.67 -0.64 0.31
N ILE A 82 14.96 0.58 0.76
CA ILE A 82 14.36 1.80 0.21
C ILE A 82 14.67 2.04 -1.27
N ALA A 83 15.87 1.71 -1.74
CA ALA A 83 16.30 1.98 -3.12
C ALA A 83 15.58 1.10 -4.17
N GLY A 84 15.04 -0.05 -3.77
CA GLY A 84 14.36 -1.00 -4.66
C GLY A 84 12.84 -0.91 -4.64
N ARG A 85 12.26 -0.01 -3.83
CA ARG A 85 10.81 0.06 -3.61
C ARG A 85 10.20 1.31 -4.20
N LYS A 86 8.93 1.19 -4.59
CA LYS A 86 8.09 2.31 -5.04
C LYS A 86 7.08 2.75 -3.98
N ASP A 87 7.10 2.10 -2.81
CA ASP A 87 6.20 2.29 -1.67
C ASP A 87 7.01 2.46 -0.38
N THR A 88 7.91 3.43 -0.36
CA THR A 88 8.84 3.60 0.77
C THR A 88 8.11 3.98 2.06
N ILE A 89 7.01 4.72 1.95
CA ILE A 89 6.11 5.05 3.05
C ILE A 89 4.70 4.66 2.62
N VAL A 90 4.00 3.92 3.47
CA VAL A 90 2.59 3.56 3.28
C VAL A 90 1.81 4.02 4.50
N ILE A 91 0.81 4.87 4.27
CA ILE A 91 0.01 5.49 5.32
C ILE A 91 -1.41 4.95 5.18
N TYR A 92 -1.97 4.46 6.27
CA TYR A 92 -3.28 3.84 6.31
C TYR A 92 -4.31 4.86 6.81
N CYS A 93 -5.41 5.00 6.08
CA CYS A 93 -6.48 5.95 6.37
C CYS A 93 -7.82 5.22 6.53
N SER A 94 -8.69 5.76 7.38
CA SER A 94 -10.01 5.22 7.67
C SER A 94 -11.04 5.45 6.57
N THR A 95 -10.86 6.48 5.73
CA THR A 95 -11.77 6.82 4.63
C THR A 95 -11.02 7.29 3.39
N ARG A 96 -11.74 7.35 2.25
CA ARG A 96 -11.23 7.85 0.97
C ARG A 96 -10.88 9.33 1.05
N GLU A 97 -11.70 10.12 1.72
CA GLU A 97 -11.56 11.57 1.87
C GLU A 97 -10.30 11.89 2.67
N ALA A 98 -10.04 11.14 3.75
CA ALA A 98 -8.82 11.28 4.54
C ALA A 98 -7.57 10.94 3.73
N ALA A 99 -7.61 9.86 2.92
CA ALA A 99 -6.52 9.50 2.03
C ALA A 99 -6.27 10.57 0.95
N ALA A 100 -7.33 11.10 0.35
CA ALA A 100 -7.24 12.16 -0.67
C ALA A 100 -6.69 13.46 -0.07
N ALA A 101 -7.19 13.90 1.08
CA ALA A 101 -6.72 15.10 1.77
C ALA A 101 -5.23 14.99 2.13
N LEU A 102 -4.82 13.88 2.75
CA LEU A 102 -3.42 13.63 3.09
C LEU A 102 -2.54 13.54 1.85
N GLY A 103 -3.00 12.85 0.79
CA GLY A 103 -2.28 12.74 -0.47
C GLY A 103 -2.00 14.11 -1.10
N ASN A 104 -2.98 15.01 -1.08
CA ASN A 104 -2.85 16.38 -1.57
C ASN A 104 -1.86 17.21 -0.74
N GLU A 105 -1.87 17.05 0.59
CA GLU A 105 -0.88 17.70 1.46
C GLU A 105 0.54 17.18 1.22
N LEU A 106 0.71 15.87 1.07
CA LEU A 106 1.99 15.27 0.71
C LEU A 106 2.47 15.74 -0.66
N ALA A 107 1.58 15.91 -1.64
CA ALA A 107 1.96 16.36 -2.99
C ALA A 107 2.63 17.75 -3.00
N LYS A 108 2.44 18.58 -1.95
CA LYS A 108 3.15 19.85 -1.76
C LYS A 108 4.65 19.67 -1.48
N LEU A 109 5.07 18.46 -1.11
CA LEU A 109 6.46 18.07 -0.88
C LEU A 109 7.10 17.40 -2.10
N SER A 110 6.68 17.74 -3.33
CA SER A 110 7.04 17.03 -4.57
C SER A 110 8.55 16.79 -4.79
N GLY A 111 9.42 17.67 -4.27
CA GLY A 111 10.88 17.48 -4.32
C GLY A 111 11.42 16.31 -3.49
N HIS A 112 10.63 15.80 -2.54
CA HIS A 112 11.01 14.74 -1.60
C HIS A 112 10.75 13.32 -2.11
N PHE A 113 10.09 13.16 -3.26
CA PHE A 113 9.67 11.86 -3.76
C PHE A 113 10.32 11.52 -5.11
N ASN A 114 10.48 10.22 -5.37
CA ASN A 114 10.75 9.68 -6.69
C ASN A 114 9.41 9.52 -7.44
N PRO A 115 9.35 9.78 -8.75
CA PRO A 115 8.09 9.84 -9.49
C PRO A 115 7.38 8.48 -9.64
N GLU A 116 8.09 7.37 -9.48
CA GLU A 116 7.55 6.03 -9.67
C GLU A 116 6.57 5.64 -8.58
N LEU A 117 5.55 4.89 -8.95
CA LEU A 117 4.49 4.44 -8.07
C LEU A 117 4.28 2.93 -8.16
N PRO A 118 3.74 2.28 -7.12
CA PRO A 118 3.32 0.88 -7.21
C PRO A 118 2.25 0.73 -8.29
N ALA A 119 2.30 -0.38 -9.03
CA ALA A 119 1.31 -0.66 -10.06
C ALA A 119 -0.11 -0.69 -9.49
N MET A 120 -1.09 -0.28 -10.31
CA MET A 120 -2.52 -0.28 -9.97
C MET A 120 -2.87 0.58 -8.73
N THR A 121 -2.06 1.60 -8.44
CA THR A 121 -2.43 2.68 -7.53
C THR A 121 -2.96 3.87 -8.32
N THR A 122 -3.69 4.77 -7.67
CA THR A 122 -4.22 5.99 -8.30
C THR A 122 -3.30 7.15 -7.97
N PRO A 123 -2.55 7.72 -8.93
CA PRO A 123 -1.69 8.87 -8.66
C PRO A 123 -2.50 10.05 -8.14
N VAL A 124 -2.05 10.70 -7.05
CA VAL A 124 -2.67 11.96 -6.58
C VAL A 124 -2.41 13.06 -7.61
N LYS A 125 -1.19 13.09 -8.15
CA LYS A 125 -0.79 13.94 -9.28
C LYS A 125 0.32 13.24 -10.05
N ALA A 126 0.25 13.31 -11.38
CA ALA A 126 1.22 12.68 -12.26
C ALA A 126 2.66 13.14 -11.94
N GLY A 127 3.59 12.19 -11.85
CA GLY A 127 5.03 12.45 -11.66
C GLY A 127 5.48 12.84 -10.26
N ILE A 128 4.60 12.86 -9.24
CA ILE A 128 4.96 13.30 -7.88
C ILE A 128 5.38 12.15 -6.95
N GLY A 129 5.13 10.88 -7.29
CA GLY A 129 5.48 9.77 -6.39
C GLY A 129 4.56 9.62 -5.18
N VAL A 130 3.35 10.20 -5.25
CA VAL A 130 2.29 10.03 -4.25
C VAL A 130 1.04 9.47 -4.92
N ALA A 131 0.47 8.41 -4.35
CA ALA A 131 -0.72 7.74 -4.86
C ALA A 131 -1.64 7.27 -3.74
N THR A 132 -2.89 6.98 -4.09
CA THR A 132 -3.86 6.34 -3.19
C THR A 132 -4.17 4.92 -3.64
N GLY A 133 -4.70 4.13 -2.72
CA GLY A 133 -5.47 2.95 -3.11
C GLY A 133 -6.31 2.37 -1.98
N ALA A 134 -7.42 1.73 -2.33
CA ALA A 134 -8.30 0.99 -1.44
C ALA A 134 -7.52 -0.12 -0.71
N GLU A 135 -7.75 -0.17 0.61
CA GLU A 135 -7.30 -1.27 1.44
C GLU A 135 -8.02 -2.55 0.99
N PRO A 136 -7.27 -3.63 0.72
CA PRO A 136 -7.90 -4.89 0.37
C PRO A 136 -8.74 -5.43 1.53
N VAL A 137 -9.99 -5.79 1.22
CA VAL A 137 -10.81 -6.66 2.07
C VAL A 137 -10.47 -8.11 1.72
N TRP A 138 -10.39 -9.00 2.71
CA TRP A 138 -10.13 -10.39 2.40
C TRP A 138 -11.26 -10.98 1.54
N GLN A 139 -10.90 -11.64 0.44
CA GLN A 139 -11.83 -12.40 -0.39
C GLN A 139 -11.23 -13.76 -0.76
N ALA A 140 -12.04 -14.81 -0.66
CA ALA A 140 -11.68 -16.13 -1.14
C ALA A 140 -11.61 -16.12 -2.67
N THR A 141 -10.40 -16.11 -3.23
CA THR A 141 -10.15 -16.16 -4.68
C THR A 141 -9.95 -17.60 -5.19
N GLY A 142 -9.75 -18.57 -4.28
CA GLY A 142 -9.42 -19.95 -4.63
C GLY A 142 -7.98 -20.15 -5.15
N LEU A 143 -7.19 -19.07 -5.29
CA LEU A 143 -5.83 -19.09 -5.83
C LEU A 143 -4.73 -18.97 -4.77
N GLY A 144 -5.10 -18.66 -3.53
CA GLY A 144 -4.19 -18.60 -2.38
C GLY A 144 -4.66 -19.49 -1.23
N GLN A 145 -3.72 -20.19 -0.58
CA GLN A 145 -4.00 -20.75 0.75
C GLN A 145 -4.10 -19.62 1.76
N LYS A 146 -5.07 -19.69 2.70
CA LYS A 146 -5.07 -18.84 3.90
C LYS A 146 -3.69 -18.99 4.56
N PRO A 147 -2.88 -17.93 4.70
CA PRO A 147 -1.53 -18.11 5.20
C PRO A 147 -1.59 -18.61 6.66
N LYS A 148 -0.86 -19.69 6.95
CA LYS A 148 -0.86 -20.35 8.27
C LYS A 148 -0.46 -19.33 9.35
N GLY A 149 -1.33 -19.13 10.35
CA GLY A 149 -1.12 -18.18 11.46
C GLY A 149 -1.59 -16.74 11.22
N TYR A 150 -2.29 -16.44 10.12
CA TYR A 150 -2.96 -15.14 9.95
C TYR A 150 -4.40 -15.21 10.44
N SER A 151 -4.84 -14.18 11.17
CA SER A 151 -6.27 -13.90 11.28
C SER A 151 -6.82 -13.63 9.88
N GLU A 152 -8.11 -13.85 9.66
CA GLU A 152 -8.82 -13.87 8.37
C GLU A 152 -8.82 -12.55 7.57
N LYS A 153 -7.87 -11.64 7.81
CA LYS A 153 -8.10 -10.20 7.60
C LYS A 153 -7.16 -9.43 6.69
N ALA A 154 -6.15 -9.99 6.03
CA ALA A 154 -5.39 -9.18 5.06
C ALA A 154 -4.68 -9.96 3.95
N GLN A 155 -5.23 -9.92 2.73
CA GLN A 155 -4.44 -10.03 1.51
C GLN A 155 -3.61 -8.75 1.33
N SER A 156 -2.42 -8.84 0.76
CA SER A 156 -1.68 -7.61 0.41
C SER A 156 -2.32 -6.93 -0.80
N PHE A 157 -2.12 -5.61 -0.95
CA PHE A 157 -2.68 -4.82 -2.06
C PHE A 157 -2.31 -5.39 -3.44
N GLY A 158 -1.03 -5.76 -3.60
CA GLY A 158 -0.54 -6.38 -4.85
C GLY A 158 -1.00 -7.82 -5.01
N THR A 159 -1.11 -8.57 -3.91
CA THR A 159 -1.55 -9.97 -3.93
C THR A 159 -2.97 -10.08 -4.47
N ILE A 160 -3.94 -9.36 -3.91
CA ILE A 160 -5.32 -9.49 -4.34
C ILE A 160 -5.50 -9.11 -5.82
N ARG A 161 -4.85 -8.03 -6.28
CA ARG A 161 -4.96 -7.60 -7.67
C ARG A 161 -4.32 -8.60 -8.64
N SER A 162 -3.23 -9.24 -8.23
CA SER A 162 -2.61 -10.33 -9.01
C SER A 162 -3.52 -11.56 -9.06
N GLU A 163 -4.18 -11.90 -7.94
CA GLU A 163 -5.15 -13.00 -7.89
C GLU A 163 -6.37 -12.72 -8.76
N LEU A 164 -6.90 -11.48 -8.77
CA LEU A 164 -8.01 -11.09 -9.66
C LEU A 164 -7.65 -11.22 -11.14
N ILE A 165 -6.43 -10.82 -11.53
CA ILE A 165 -5.93 -11.00 -12.89
C ILE A 165 -5.79 -12.50 -13.22
N ALA A 166 -5.24 -13.29 -12.30
CA ALA A 166 -5.11 -14.73 -12.50
C ALA A 166 -6.49 -15.43 -12.64
N MET A 167 -7.49 -15.03 -11.84
CA MET A 167 -8.87 -15.48 -12.00
C MET A 167 -9.43 -15.11 -13.38
N ALA A 168 -9.19 -13.88 -13.84
CA ALA A 168 -9.61 -13.45 -15.17
C ALA A 168 -8.95 -14.27 -16.28
N VAL A 169 -7.66 -14.62 -16.16
CA VAL A 169 -6.95 -15.48 -17.13
C VAL A 169 -7.58 -16.87 -17.19
N LEU A 170 -7.88 -17.47 -16.03
CA LEU A 170 -8.51 -18.79 -15.98
C LEU A 170 -9.91 -18.77 -16.61
N ASN A 171 -10.72 -17.76 -16.26
CA ASN A 171 -12.05 -17.59 -16.82
C ASN A 171 -12.02 -17.31 -18.33
N TYR A 172 -11.10 -16.47 -18.81
CA TYR A 172 -10.91 -16.22 -20.24
C TYR A 172 -10.55 -17.52 -20.98
N ASN A 173 -9.55 -18.27 -20.50
CA ASN A 173 -9.14 -19.51 -21.15
C ASN A 173 -10.25 -20.57 -21.19
N ALA A 174 -11.06 -20.66 -20.14
CA ALA A 174 -12.19 -21.58 -20.10
C ALA A 174 -13.31 -21.19 -21.08
N ASN A 175 -13.48 -19.88 -21.39
CA ASN A 175 -14.66 -19.38 -22.09
C ASN A 175 -14.37 -18.69 -23.44
N ARG A 176 -13.09 -18.55 -23.86
CA ARG A 176 -12.71 -17.86 -25.12
C ARG A 176 -13.34 -18.46 -26.39
N HIS A 177 -13.71 -19.75 -26.35
CA HIS A 177 -14.42 -20.40 -27.45
C HIS A 177 -15.87 -19.90 -27.62
N VAL A 178 -16.45 -19.29 -26.57
CA VAL A 178 -17.80 -18.70 -26.57
C VAL A 178 -17.76 -17.20 -26.84
N PHE A 179 -16.86 -16.49 -26.16
CA PHE A 179 -16.81 -15.02 -26.19
C PHE A 179 -15.83 -14.45 -27.23
N GLY A 180 -15.11 -15.32 -27.94
CA GLY A 180 -14.07 -14.94 -28.88
C GLY A 180 -12.69 -14.84 -28.24
N GLU A 181 -11.68 -14.68 -29.11
CA GLU A 181 -10.30 -14.50 -28.73
C GLU A 181 -9.86 -13.04 -28.93
N GLY A 182 -8.89 -12.60 -28.15
CA GLY A 182 -8.27 -11.27 -28.31
C GLY A 182 -8.11 -10.52 -27.00
N PHE A 183 -7.30 -9.45 -27.06
CA PHE A 183 -6.98 -8.65 -25.88
C PHE A 183 -8.22 -7.93 -25.32
N ASP A 184 -9.09 -7.38 -26.17
CA ASP A 184 -10.29 -6.65 -25.73
C ASP A 184 -11.28 -7.56 -25.00
N VAL A 185 -11.42 -8.80 -25.47
CA VAL A 185 -12.21 -9.82 -24.78
C VAL A 185 -11.59 -10.15 -23.43
N PHE A 186 -10.28 -10.44 -23.39
CA PHE A 186 -9.56 -10.68 -22.13
C PHE A 186 -9.68 -9.51 -21.14
N ALA A 187 -9.54 -8.26 -21.61
CA ALA A 187 -9.69 -7.06 -20.80
C ALA A 187 -11.09 -6.98 -20.15
N THR A 188 -12.13 -7.45 -20.83
CA THR A 188 -13.49 -7.53 -20.27
C THR A 188 -13.58 -8.52 -19.11
N PHE A 189 -12.86 -9.66 -19.17
CA PHE A 189 -12.78 -10.60 -18.04
C PHE A 189 -12.03 -10.00 -16.85
N VAL A 190 -10.95 -9.26 -17.10
CA VAL A 190 -10.22 -8.52 -16.05
C VAL A 190 -11.15 -7.49 -15.41
N ALA A 191 -11.84 -6.68 -16.21
CA ALA A 191 -12.77 -5.69 -15.72
C ALA A 191 -13.90 -6.30 -14.88
N ALA A 192 -14.44 -7.45 -15.30
CA ALA A 192 -15.44 -8.19 -14.55
C ALA A 192 -14.91 -8.70 -13.20
N ALA A 193 -13.68 -9.22 -13.16
CA ALA A 193 -13.06 -9.67 -11.91
C ALA A 193 -12.87 -8.51 -10.90
N PHE A 194 -12.40 -7.35 -11.37
CA PHE A 194 -12.23 -6.16 -10.53
C PHE A 194 -13.58 -5.63 -10.01
N ARG A 195 -14.60 -5.50 -10.88
CA ARG A 195 -15.94 -5.09 -10.47
C ARG A 195 -16.57 -6.06 -9.48
N GLY A 196 -16.38 -7.36 -9.68
CA GLY A 196 -16.87 -8.40 -8.76
C GLY A 196 -16.25 -8.34 -7.36
N TYR A 197 -15.06 -7.76 -7.25
CA TYR A 197 -14.39 -7.45 -5.97
C TYR A 197 -14.80 -6.06 -5.41
N GLY A 198 -15.49 -5.23 -6.20
CA GLY A 198 -15.88 -3.88 -5.84
C GLY A 198 -14.86 -2.79 -6.18
N LEU A 199 -13.89 -3.08 -7.06
CA LEU A 199 -12.93 -2.10 -7.59
C LEU A 199 -13.41 -1.54 -8.93
N ASP A 200 -13.06 -0.29 -9.19
CA ASP A 200 -13.19 0.31 -10.51
C ASP A 200 -12.07 -0.21 -11.43
N PRO A 201 -12.37 -0.90 -12.55
CA PRO A 201 -11.35 -1.41 -13.45
C PRO A 201 -10.58 -0.31 -14.20
N GLU A 202 -11.17 0.88 -14.37
CA GLU A 202 -10.49 2.04 -14.97
C GLU A 202 -9.59 2.74 -13.95
N ARG A 203 -9.87 2.53 -12.66
CA ARG A 203 -9.12 3.07 -11.52
C ARG A 203 -8.87 1.97 -10.49
N PRO A 204 -8.06 0.93 -10.83
CA PRO A 204 -7.91 -0.27 -9.99
C PRO A 204 -7.25 0.01 -8.64
N GLY A 205 -6.78 1.23 -8.43
CA GLY A 205 -6.37 1.73 -7.13
C GLY A 205 -7.53 1.95 -6.18
N ASP A 206 -8.71 2.38 -6.62
CA ASP A 206 -9.75 2.99 -5.77
C ASP A 206 -10.91 2.10 -5.36
#